data_AF-W1YQ05-F1
#
_entry.id   AF-W1YQ05-F1
#
_cell.length_a   1.000
_cell.length_b   1.000
_cell.length_c   1.000
_cell.angle_alpha   90.00
_cell.angle_beta   90.00
_cell.angle_gamma   90.00
#
_symmetry.space_group_name_H-M   'P 1'
#
loop_
_entity.id
_entity.type
_entity.pdbx_description
1 polymer ?
#
loop_
_entity_poly.entity_id
_entity_poly.type
_entity_poly.pdbx_seq_one_letter_code
_entity_poly.pdbx_strand_id
1 'polypeptide(L)' 'MKTALLVIDIQTALIEAKPYAVDNCLSVWQKAIATCRETNIEVIYVRHNDDELLTGSHGWEVYGAIAPE' A
#
# COMPACT_ATOMS: atom_id res chain seq x y z
N MET A 1 4.02 18.99 -15.69
CA MET A 1 4.85 17.90 -15.13
C MET A 1 3.94 16.70 -14.93
N LYS A 2 4.37 15.49 -15.27
CA LYS A 2 3.62 14.26 -14.95
C LYS A 2 4.13 13.73 -13.61
N THR A 3 3.21 13.33 -12.75
CA THR A 3 3.50 12.85 -11.39
C THR A 3 2.70 11.56 -11.16
N ALA A 4 3.24 10.67 -10.34
CA ALA A 4 2.57 9.46 -9.87
C ALA A 4 2.94 9.22 -8.40
N LEU A 5 2.08 8.57 -7.64
CA LEU A 5 2.37 8.04 -6.30
C LEU A 5 2.78 6.58 -6.42
N LEU A 6 3.94 6.24 -5.85
CA LEU A 6 4.42 4.86 -5.76
C LEU A 6 4.17 4.33 -4.34
N VAL A 7 3.36 3.29 -4.22
CA VAL A 7 3.04 2.60 -2.96
C VAL A 7 3.86 1.31 -2.92
N ILE A 8 4.78 1.20 -1.96
CA ILE A 8 5.77 0.11 -1.90
C ILE A 8 5.50 -0.75 -0.67
N ASP A 9 5.27 -2.05 -0.89
CA ASP A 9 5.27 -3.13 0.11
C ASP A 9 4.32 -2.94 1.29
N ILE A 10 3.23 -2.20 1.10
CA ILE A 10 2.19 -2.03 2.12
C ILE A 10 1.22 -3.21 2.08
N GLN A 11 1.77 -4.40 2.31
CA GLN A 11 1.08 -5.69 2.28
C GLN A 11 0.58 -6.07 3.67
N THR A 12 -0.44 -6.92 3.73
CA THR A 12 -1.14 -7.26 4.98
C THR A 12 -0.20 -7.86 6.02
N ALA A 13 0.72 -8.74 5.63
CA ALA A 13 1.70 -9.32 6.56
C ALA A 13 2.57 -8.25 7.25
N LEU A 14 3.00 -7.21 6.52
CA LEU A 14 3.78 -6.12 7.08
C LEU A 14 2.95 -5.33 8.10
N ILE A 15 1.70 -5.00 7.77
CA ILE A 15 0.84 -4.19 8.66
C ILE A 15 0.47 -4.96 9.94
N GLU A 16 0.14 -6.24 9.81
CA GLU A 16 -0.20 -7.10 10.95
C GLU A 16 1.00 -7.35 11.87
N ALA A 17 2.23 -7.28 11.37
CA ALA A 17 3.46 -7.32 12.18
C ALA A 17 3.67 -6.06 13.05
N LYS A 18 2.82 -5.03 12.89
CA LYS A 18 2.83 -3.77 13.67
C LYS A 18 4.20 -3.08 13.69
N PRO A 19 4.74 -2.69 12.52
CA PRO A 19 5.99 -1.94 12.44
C PRO A 19 5.84 -0.58 13.12
N TYR A 20 6.98 0.07 13.35
CA TYR A 20 7.02 1.36 14.02
C TYR A 20 6.02 2.36 13.42
N ALA A 21 5.17 2.93 14.28
CA ALA A 21 4.20 3.96 13.94
C ALA A 21 3.19 3.60 12.82
N VAL A 22 2.88 2.31 12.62
CA VAL A 22 2.03 1.83 11.53
C VAL A 22 0.68 2.55 11.43
N ASP A 23 0.01 2.85 12.55
CA ASP A 23 -1.30 3.53 12.53
C ASP A 23 -1.19 4.97 12.01
N ASN A 24 -0.14 5.69 12.41
CA ASN A 24 0.11 7.05 11.92
C ASN A 24 0.47 7.03 10.44
N CYS A 25 1.31 6.08 10.02
CA CYS A 25 1.69 5.89 8.64
C CYS A 25 0.47 5.56 7.76
N LEU A 26 -0.41 4.64 8.20
CA LEU A 26 -1.65 4.31 7.50
C LEU A 26 -2.52 5.54 7.26
N SER A 27 -2.68 6.41 8.27
CA SER A 27 -3.43 7.66 8.10
C SER A 27 -2.82 8.57 7.03
N VAL A 28 -1.49 8.67 6.97
CA VAL A 28 -0.78 9.47 5.97
C VAL A 28 -0.93 8.88 4.57
N TRP A 29 -0.73 7.57 4.42
CA TRP A 29 -0.82 6.88 3.13
C TRP A 29 -2.24 6.92 2.55
N GLN A 30 -3.26 6.71 3.39
CA GLN A 30 -4.66 6.85 2.98
C GLN A 30 -4.96 8.23 2.42
N LYS A 31 -4.50 9.29 3.09
CA LYS A 31 -4.67 10.67 2.63
C LYS A 31 -3.95 10.93 1.31
N ALA A 32 -2.71 10.45 1.16
CA ALA A 32 -1.94 10.60 -0.07
C ALA A 32 -2.59 9.89 -1.26
N ILE A 33 -3.06 8.65 -1.06
CA ILE A 33 -3.75 7.86 -2.09
C ILE A 33 -5.07 8.51 -2.48
N ALA A 34 -5.89 8.91 -1.51
CA ALA A 34 -7.14 9.61 -1.76
C ALA A 34 -6.92 10.89 -2.57
N THR A 35 -5.94 11.70 -2.17
CA THR A 35 -5.58 12.94 -2.88
C THR A 35 -5.18 12.65 -4.33
N CYS A 36 -4.37 11.61 -4.57
CA CYS A 36 -3.95 11.26 -5.92
C CYS A 36 -5.14 10.80 -6.78
N ARG A 37 -6.01 9.95 -6.25
CA ARG A 37 -7.22 9.49 -6.95
C ARG A 37 -8.17 10.64 -7.29
N GLU A 38 -8.43 11.52 -6.32
CA GLU A 38 -9.29 12.70 -6.51
C GLU A 38 -8.74 13.70 -7.53
N THR A 39 -7.41 13.76 -7.67
CA THR A 39 -6.73 14.69 -8.59
C THR A 39 -6.26 14.02 -9.89
N ASN A 40 -6.69 12.78 -10.15
CA ASN A 40 -6.34 12.03 -11.34
C ASN A 40 -4.82 11.85 -11.54
N ILE A 41 -4.09 11.73 -10.42
CA ILE A 41 -2.69 11.35 -10.35
C ILE A 41 -2.61 9.82 -10.24
N GLU A 42 -1.80 9.21 -11.09
CA GLU A 42 -1.59 7.75 -11.13
C GLU A 42 -1.08 7.22 -9.78
N VAL A 43 -1.66 6.11 -9.31
CA VAL A 43 -1.21 5.39 -8.10
C VAL A 43 -0.74 3.99 -8.49
N ILE A 44 0.57 3.75 -8.36
CA ILE A 44 1.22 2.51 -8.76
C ILE A 44 1.59 1.72 -7.50
N TYR A 45 1.17 0.46 -7.46
CA TYR A 45 1.46 -0.44 -6.34
C TYR A 45 2.57 -1.42 -6.70
N VAL A 46 3.60 -1.48 -5.86
CA VAL A 46 4.68 -2.47 -5.90
C VAL A 46 4.52 -3.37 -4.69
N ARG A 47 4.58 -4.68 -4.92
CA ARG A 47 4.43 -5.72 -3.91
C ARG A 47 5.66 -6.61 -3.94
N HIS A 48 6.27 -6.83 -2.79
CA HIS A 48 7.29 -7.86 -2.62
C HIS A 48 6.67 -9.25 -2.73
N ASN A 49 7.40 -10.17 -3.34
CA ASN A 49 7.01 -11.57 -3.47
C ASN A 49 8.24 -12.46 -3.35
N ASP A 50 8.13 -13.51 -2.55
CA ASP A 50 9.14 -14.54 -2.37
C ASP A 50 8.48 -15.85 -1.92
N ASP A 51 9.27 -16.81 -1.48
CA ASP A 51 8.80 -18.13 -1.03
C ASP A 51 7.97 -18.06 0.27
N GLU A 52 8.08 -16.97 1.04
CA GLU A 52 7.31 -16.73 2.27
C GLU A 52 6.05 -15.88 2.02
N LEU A 53 6.11 -14.96 1.05
CA LEU A 53 5.02 -14.09 0.60
C LEU A 53 4.51 -14.51 -0.80
N LEU A 54 3.82 -15.65 -0.84
CA LEU A 54 3.27 -16.20 -2.07
C LEU A 54 2.17 -15.31 -2.66
N THR A 55 2.20 -15.11 -3.98
CA THR A 55 1.17 -14.38 -4.73
C THR A 55 -0.23 -14.96 -4.48
N GLY A 56 -1.18 -14.07 -4.15
CA GLY A 56 -2.57 -14.41 -3.82
C GLY A 56 -2.80 -14.90 -2.38
N SER A 57 -1.75 -14.99 -1.56
CA SER A 57 -1.91 -15.26 -0.13
C SER A 57 -2.39 -14.01 0.64
N HIS A 58 -3.05 -14.21 1.78
CA HIS A 58 -3.52 -13.12 2.65
C HIS A 58 -2.41 -12.12 2.98
N GLY A 59 -1.24 -12.62 3.38
CA GLY A 59 -0.10 -11.79 3.74
C GLY A 59 0.47 -10.99 2.58
N TRP A 60 0.35 -11.50 1.35
CA TRP A 60 0.85 -10.87 0.13
C TRP A 60 -0.08 -9.78 -0.42
N GLU A 61 -1.38 -9.84 -0.15
CA GLU A 61 -2.30 -8.81 -0.61
C GLU A 61 -1.96 -7.43 -0.02
N VAL A 62 -2.23 -6.37 -0.80
CA VAL A 62 -2.15 -5.00 -0.28
C VAL A 62 -3.12 -4.87 0.89
N TYR A 63 -2.69 -4.22 1.97
CA TYR A 63 -3.54 -4.05 3.14
C TYR A 63 -4.85 -3.35 2.76
N GLY A 64 -5.98 -3.95 3.15
CA GLY A 64 -7.30 -3.59 2.63
C GLY A 64 -7.68 -2.11 2.77
N ALA A 65 -7.16 -1.43 3.78
CA ALA A 65 -7.44 -0.02 4.05
C ALA A 65 -6.87 0.95 2.99
N ILE A 66 -6.00 0.46 2.09
CA ILE A 66 -5.38 1.24 0.99
C ILE A 66 -5.32 0.44 -0.32
N ALA A 67 -6.13 -0.62 -0.46
CA ALA A 67 -6.10 -1.50 -1.61
C ALA A 67 -6.33 -0.75 -2.94
N PRO A 68 -5.81 -1.26 -4.07
CA PRO A 68 -6.12 -0.75 -5.41
C PRO A 68 -7.63 -0.72 -5.70
N GLU A 69 -8.06 0.15 -6.63
CA GLU A 69 -9.44 0.25 -7.14
C GLU A 69 -9.64 -0.53 -8.44
#